data_AF-A0A1B9LYF4-F1
#
_entry.id   AF-A0A1B9LYF4-F1
#
_cell.length_a   1.000
_cell.length_b   1.000
_cell.length_c   1.000
_cell.angle_alpha   90.00
_cell.angle_beta   90.00
_cell.angle_gamma   90.00
#
_symmetry.space_group_name_H-M   'P 1'
#
loop_
_entity.id
_entity.type
_entity.pdbx_description
1 polymer ?
#
loop_
_entity_poly.entity_id
_entity_poly.type
_entity_poly.pdbx_seq_one_letter_code
_entity_poly.pdbx_strand_id
1 'polypeptide(L)' 'MLVPENHLVRKIAKVMDFEFIQEAVAPLYCPNNGRLAEDPVRLLKIMLLGYLFGIPSEHRLV' A
#
# COMPACT_ATOMS: atom_id res chain seq x y z
N MET A 1 -18.25 9.56 2.24
CA MET A 1 -17.02 8.75 2.18
C MET A 1 -17.42 7.30 1.92
N LEU A 2 -16.87 6.63 0.89
CA LEU A 2 -17.39 5.35 0.37
C LEU A 2 -17.20 4.12 1.28
N VAL A 3 -16.38 4.22 2.33
CA VAL A 3 -16.07 3.11 3.25
C VAL A 3 -16.83 3.26 4.57
N PRO A 4 -17.58 2.25 5.06
CA PRO A 4 -18.31 2.31 6.33
C PRO A 4 -17.40 2.63 7.53
N GLU A 5 -17.93 3.30 8.56
CA GLU A 5 -17.13 3.75 9.71
C GLU A 5 -16.51 2.61 10.52
N ASN A 6 -17.24 1.51 10.71
CA ASN A 6 -16.78 0.34 11.45
C ASN A 6 -15.96 -0.64 10.59
N HIS A 7 -15.63 -0.27 9.36
CA HIS A 7 -14.93 -1.15 8.43
C HIS A 7 -13.47 -1.40 8.85
N LEU A 8 -12.98 -2.62 8.64
CA LEU A 8 -11.62 -3.05 9.04
C LEU A 8 -10.53 -2.11 8.52
N VAL A 9 -10.58 -1.72 7.24
CA VAL A 9 -9.54 -0.86 6.65
C VAL A 9 -9.42 0.51 7.33
N ARG A 10 -10.49 1.04 7.94
CA ARG A 10 -10.43 2.28 8.73
C ARG A 10 -9.74 2.07 10.06
N LYS A 11 -9.92 0.90 10.68
CA LYS A 11 -9.22 0.54 11.92
C LYS A 11 -7.73 0.42 11.66
N ILE A 12 -7.35 -0.23 10.56
CA ILE A 12 -5.95 -0.36 10.12
C ILE A 12 -5.34 1.02 9.84
N ALA A 13 -6.01 1.86 9.05
CA ALA A 13 -5.51 3.20 8.72
C ALA A 13 -5.34 4.12 9.95
N LYS A 14 -6.03 3.84 11.07
CA LYS A 14 -5.86 4.59 12.33
C LYS A 14 -4.64 4.18 13.15
N VAL A 15 -4.15 2.95 12.96
CA VAL A 15 -3.07 2.38 13.80
C VAL A 15 -1.78 2.15 13.03
N MET A 16 -1.85 2.11 11.70
CA MET A 16 -0.73 1.82 10.84
C MET A 16 -0.26 3.10 10.16
N ASP A 17 0.92 3.54 10.56
CA ASP A 17 1.72 4.48 9.79
C ASP A 17 2.44 3.72 8.67
N PHE A 18 2.35 4.21 7.44
CA PHE A 18 2.97 3.62 6.26
C PHE A 18 4.17 4.41 5.76
N GLU A 19 4.50 5.55 6.35
CA GLU A 19 5.62 6.40 5.90
C GLU A 19 6.97 5.68 6.01
N PHE A 20 7.12 4.79 7.01
CA PHE A 20 8.33 3.98 7.21
C PHE A 20 8.74 3.17 5.96
N ILE A 21 7.79 2.82 5.09
CA ILE A 21 8.05 2.02 3.88
C ILE A 21 8.92 2.81 2.93
N GLN A 22 8.65 4.11 2.75
CA GLN A 22 9.45 4.94 1.85
C GLN A 22 10.89 5.02 2.34
N GLU A 23 11.08 5.23 3.63
CA GLU A 23 12.41 5.27 4.25
C GLU A 23 13.15 3.93 4.10
N ALA A 24 12.46 2.82 4.36
CA ALA A 24 13.04 1.48 4.29
C ALA A 24 13.49 1.10 2.87
N VAL A 25 12.75 1.51 1.84
CA VAL A 25 13.06 1.15 0.45
C VAL A 25 13.87 2.20 -0.29
N ALA A 26 13.98 3.44 0.22
CA ALA A 26 14.72 4.53 -0.43
C ALA A 26 16.13 4.14 -0.91
N PRO A 27 16.94 3.37 -0.16
CA PRO A 27 18.27 2.95 -0.61
C PRO A 27 18.27 2.01 -1.82
N LEU A 28 17.13 1.35 -2.11
CA LEU A 28 16.97 0.41 -3.21
C LEU A 28 16.57 1.10 -4.52
N TYR A 29 16.14 2.35 -4.45
CA TYR A 29 15.70 3.13 -5.61
C TYR A 29 16.76 4.13 -6.04
N CYS A 30 16.86 4.35 -7.35
CA CYS A 30 17.71 5.40 -7.88
C CYS A 30 16.94 6.73 -7.87
N PRO A 31 17.46 7.79 -7.23
CA PRO A 31 16.75 9.07 -7.10
C PRO A 31 16.72 9.88 -8.41
N ASN A 32 17.62 9.58 -9.35
CA ASN A 32 17.92 10.43 -10.49
C ASN A 32 18.03 9.68 -11.83
N ASN A 33 17.65 8.40 -11.87
CA ASN A 33 17.65 7.62 -13.11
C ASN A 33 16.57 6.54 -13.09
N GLY A 34 15.82 6.41 -14.20
CA GLY A 34 14.80 5.37 -14.40
C GLY A 34 13.38 5.90 -14.55
N ARG A 35 12.46 4.98 -14.86
CA ARG A 35 11.02 5.24 -14.92
C ARG A 35 10.51 5.49 -13.49
N LEU A 36 9.61 6.47 -13.32
CA LEU A 36 8.92 6.69 -12.04
C LEU A 36 8.31 5.35 -11.58
N ALA A 37 8.85 4.81 -10.50
CA ALA A 37 8.35 3.59 -9.91
C ALA A 37 6.96 3.86 -9.30
N GLU A 38 6.10 2.84 -9.31
CA GLU A 38 4.84 2.91 -8.58
C GLU A 38 5.14 3.13 -7.10
N ASP A 39 4.35 3.97 -6.43
CA ASP A 39 4.58 4.35 -5.04
C ASP A 39 4.63 3.08 -4.15
N PRO A 40 5.73 2.83 -3.42
CA PRO A 40 5.93 1.59 -2.68
C PRO A 40 4.92 1.43 -1.55
N VAL A 41 4.44 2.55 -1.01
CA VAL A 41 3.36 2.56 0.00
C VAL A 41 2.05 2.07 -0.61
N ARG A 42 1.70 2.55 -1.81
CA ARG A 42 0.52 2.11 -2.57
C ARG A 42 0.59 0.62 -2.87
N LEU A 43 1.74 0.13 -3.33
CA LEU A 43 1.92 -1.30 -3.65
C LEU A 43 1.68 -2.17 -2.41
N LEU A 44 2.28 -1.81 -1.26
CA LEU A 44 2.06 -2.55 -0.01
C LEU A 44 0.60 -2.51 0.43
N LYS A 45 -0.08 -1.35 0.29
CA LYS A 45 -1.51 -1.24 0.60
C LYS A 45 -2.36 -2.17 -0.27
N ILE A 46 -2.06 -2.28 -1.57
CA ILE A 46 -2.77 -3.19 -2.48
C ILE A 46 -2.54 -4.65 -2.06
N MET A 47 -1.29 -5.06 -1.81
CA MET A 47 -0.98 -6.42 -1.36
C MET A 47 -1.64 -6.75 -0.01
N LEU A 48 -1.62 -5.81 0.94
CA LEU A 48 -2.27 -5.96 2.25
C LEU A 48 -3.79 -6.15 2.10
N LEU A 49 -4.44 -5.35 1.25
CA LEU A 49 -5.86 -5.51 0.94
C LEU A 49 -6.12 -6.87 0.29
N GLY A 50 -5.28 -7.29 -0.66
CA GLY A 50 -5.37 -8.60 -1.30
C GLY A 50 -5.32 -9.74 -0.28
N TYR A 51 -4.36 -9.67 0.64
CA TYR A 51 -4.22 -10.62 1.74
C TYR A 51 -5.44 -10.62 2.68
N LEU A 52 -5.87 -9.45 3.16
CA LEU A 52 -6.96 -9.34 4.14
C LEU A 52 -8.32 -9.80 3.60
N PHE A 53 -8.56 -9.63 2.30
CA PHE A 53 -9.84 -9.97 1.66
C PHE A 53 -9.77 -11.25 0.82
N GLY A 54 -8.64 -11.98 0.84
CA GLY A 54 -8.48 -13.23 0.09
C GLY A 54 -8.53 -13.05 -1.42
N ILE A 55 -8.09 -11.90 -1.93
CA ILE A 55 -8.09 -11.60 -3.36
C ILE A 55 -6.78 -12.15 -3.96
N PRO A 56 -6.85 -13.08 -4.92
CA PRO A 56 -5.70 -13.90 -5.34
C PRO A 56 -4.70 -13.17 -6.24
N SER A 57 -4.98 -11.94 -6.68
CA SER A 57 -4.10 -11.19 -7.58
C SER A 57 -4.34 -9.69 -7.48
N GLU A 58 -3.25 -8.93 -7.57
CA GLU A 58 -3.24 -7.47 -7.65
C GLU A 58 -4.00 -6.96 -8.88
N HIS A 59 -4.03 -7.74 -9.98
CA HIS A 59 -4.80 -7.39 -11.17
C HIS A 59 -6.32 -7.31 -10.94
N ARG A 60 -6.83 -7.94 -9.87
CA ARG A 60 -8.26 -7.85 -9.49
C ARG A 60 -8.55 -6.69 -8.53
N LEU A 61 -7.53 -5.93 -8.15
CA LEU A 61 -7.62 -4.79 -7.21
C LEU A 61 -7.52 -3.42 -7.90
N VAL A 62 -7.21 -3.38 -9.20
CA VAL A 62 -6.97 -2.16 -9.99
C VAL A 62 -8.04 -1.92 -11.05
#